data_AF-A0A2K3LMW4-F1
#
_entry.id   AF-A0A2K3LMW4-F1
#
_cell.length_a   1.000
_cell.length_b   1.000
_cell.length_c   1.000
_cell.angle_alpha   90.00
_cell.angle_beta   90.00
_cell.angle_gamma   90.00
#
_symmetry.space_group_name_H-M   'P 1'
#
loop_
_entity.id
_entity.type
_entity.pdbx_description
1 polymer ?
#
loop_
_entity_poly.entity_id
_entity_poly.type
_entity_poly.pdbx_seq_one_letter_code
_entity_poly.pdbx_strand_id
1 'polypeptide(L)'
;MDIAHFVFGLFGNAFGLFLFLAPIITFKRIIVNKSTEKFSGVPYTMTLLNCLLSAWYGLPFVSPDNMLVTIINGAGAVIEIIYVFTFILFAPKKEKLKISGLFAIVMTIFSAVVFISLFALHGNSRKVFCGFAAAIFSIIMYGSPLSIM
;
A
#
# COMPACT_ATOMS: atom_id res chain seq x y z
N MET A 1 23.41 1.45 -17.87
CA MET A 1 22.06 0.99 -17.49
C MET A 1 21.53 1.75 -16.29
N ASP A 2 22.39 2.12 -15.34
CA ASP A 2 22.04 2.79 -14.08
C ASP A 2 21.35 4.15 -14.24
N ILE A 3 21.77 4.96 -15.22
CA ILE A 3 21.12 6.26 -15.51
C ILE A 3 19.66 6.05 -15.94
N ALA A 4 19.39 5.08 -16.80
CA ALA A 4 18.02 4.78 -17.24
C ALA A 4 17.18 4.26 -16.06
N HIS A 5 17.71 3.33 -15.25
CA HIS A 5 17.05 2.85 -14.03
C HIS A 5 16.69 3.98 -13.08
N PHE A 6 17.61 4.92 -12.84
CA PHE A 6 17.37 6.07 -11.98
C PHE A 6 16.30 7.01 -12.56
N VAL A 7 16.41 7.36 -13.85
CA VAL A 7 15.46 8.26 -14.53
C VAL A 7 14.04 7.68 -14.53
N PHE A 8 13.87 6.42 -14.93
CA PHE A 8 12.56 5.77 -14.89
C PHE A 8 12.02 5.63 -13.47
N GLY A 9 12.89 5.34 -12.49
CA GLY A 9 12.50 5.29 -11.10
C GLY A 9 12.03 6.65 -10.57
N LEU A 10 12.69 7.74 -10.95
CA LEU A 10 12.30 9.10 -10.56
C LEU A 10 10.93 9.49 -11.15
N PHE A 11 10.73 9.26 -12.45
CA PHE A 11 9.44 9.50 -13.09
C PHE A 11 8.34 8.61 -12.47
N GLY A 12 8.63 7.33 -12.23
CA GLY A 12 7.71 6.42 -11.56
C GLY A 12 7.32 6.88 -10.16
N ASN A 13 8.26 7.42 -9.39
CA ASN A 13 7.99 8.04 -8.08
C ASN A 13 7.08 9.26 -8.23
N ALA A 14 7.37 10.16 -9.17
CA ALA A 14 6.57 11.36 -9.39
C ALA A 14 5.12 11.03 -9.79
N PHE A 15 4.93 10.16 -10.78
CA PHE A 15 3.59 9.73 -11.21
C PHE A 15 2.87 8.91 -10.14
N GLY A 16 3.59 8.02 -9.45
CA GLY A 16 3.03 7.28 -8.32
C GLY A 16 2.50 8.20 -7.23
N LEU A 17 3.20 9.29 -6.93
CA LEU A 17 2.77 10.25 -5.93
C LEU A 17 1.48 10.93 -6.35
N PHE A 18 1.36 11.35 -7.61
CA PHE A 18 0.12 11.92 -8.13
C PHE A 18 -1.05 10.93 -8.04
N LEU A 19 -0.82 9.64 -8.29
CA LEU A 19 -1.84 8.59 -8.12
C LEU A 19 -2.29 8.45 -6.66
N PHE A 20 -1.37 8.45 -5.69
CA PHE A 20 -1.72 8.42 -4.26
C PHE A 20 -2.45 9.68 -3.79
N LEU A 21 -2.18 10.83 -4.41
CA LEU A 21 -2.85 12.10 -4.10
C LEU A 21 -4.21 12.24 -4.81
N ALA A 22 -4.53 11.42 -5.80
CA ALA A 22 -5.79 11.52 -6.55
C ALA A 22 -7.05 11.46 -5.66
N PRO A 23 -7.13 10.64 -4.59
CA PRO A 23 -8.29 10.60 -3.70
C PRO A 23 -8.44 11.81 -2.75
N ILE A 24 -7.53 12.78 -2.75
CA ILE A 24 -7.59 13.95 -1.82
C ILE A 24 -8.93 14.67 -1.91
N ILE A 25 -9.47 14.85 -3.11
CA ILE A 25 -10.75 15.54 -3.32
C ILE A 25 -11.89 14.77 -2.65
N THR A 26 -11.88 13.44 -2.77
CA THR A 26 -12.84 12.54 -2.11
C THR A 26 -12.73 12.62 -0.59
N PHE A 27 -11.51 12.57 -0.04
CA PHE A 27 -11.33 12.64 1.41
C PHE A 27 -11.64 14.02 1.99
N LYS A 28 -11.38 15.10 1.24
CA LYS A 28 -11.83 16.44 1.62
C LYS A 28 -13.35 16.49 1.75
N ARG A 29 -14.09 15.88 0.82
CA ARG A 29 -15.56 15.75 0.89
C ARG A 29 -16.01 14.97 2.13
N ILE A 30 -15.36 13.84 2.43
CA ILE A 30 -15.65 13.03 3.64
C ILE A 30 -15.46 13.86 4.93
N ILE A 31 -14.37 14.62 5.03
CA ILE A 31 -14.05 15.44 6.22
C ILE A 31 -15.06 16.57 6.40
N VAL A 32 -15.46 17.24 5.31
CA VAL A 32 -16.42 18.35 5.32
C VAL A 32 -17.82 17.85 5.68
N ASN A 33 -18.26 16.77 5.04
CA ASN A 33 -19.60 16.21 5.24
C ASN A 33 -19.72 15.32 6.48
N LYS A 34 -18.59 15.05 7.17
CA LYS A 34 -18.51 14.17 8.35
C LYS A 34 -19.13 12.79 8.12
N SER A 35 -19.06 12.31 6.88
CA SER A 35 -19.70 11.08 6.42
C SER A 35 -18.90 10.48 5.27
N THR A 36 -18.73 9.17 5.27
CA THR A 36 -18.13 8.42 4.15
C THR A 36 -19.10 8.27 2.97
N GLU A 37 -20.33 8.77 3.09
CA GLU A 37 -21.36 8.67 2.06
C GLU A 37 -21.51 7.24 1.53
N LYS A 38 -21.34 7.04 0.22
CA LYS A 38 -21.34 5.72 -0.45
C LYS A 38 -19.92 5.26 -0.84
N PHE A 39 -18.88 5.96 -0.39
CA PHE A 39 -17.50 5.57 -0.69
C PHE A 39 -17.13 4.30 0.09
N SER A 40 -16.30 3.45 -0.52
CA SER A 40 -15.78 2.23 0.10
C SER A 40 -14.38 2.48 0.66
N GLY A 41 -14.13 2.03 1.89
CA GLY A 41 -12.82 2.09 2.53
C GLY A 41 -11.87 0.97 2.11
N VAL A 42 -12.39 -0.08 1.45
CA VAL A 42 -11.65 -1.30 1.09
C VAL A 42 -10.45 -1.03 0.18
N PRO A 43 -10.57 -0.22 -0.90
CA PRO A 43 -9.43 0.05 -1.78
C PRO A 43 -8.23 0.61 -1.01
N TYR A 44 -8.45 1.59 -0.13
CA TYR A 44 -7.38 2.23 0.63
C TYR A 44 -6.65 1.25 1.57
N THR A 45 -7.40 0.37 2.25
CA THR A 45 -6.79 -0.67 3.09
C THR A 45 -5.99 -1.70 2.27
N MET A 46 -6.45 -2.07 1.06
CA MET A 46 -5.74 -3.01 0.21
C MET A 46 -4.50 -2.39 -0.42
N THR A 47 -4.60 -1.14 -0.87
CA THR A 47 -3.47 -0.36 -1.37
C THR A 47 -2.41 -0.17 -0.28
N LEU A 48 -2.82 0.06 0.98
CA LEU A 48 -1.90 0.11 2.11
C LEU A 48 -1.09 -1.18 2.25
N LEU A 49 -1.74 -2.36 2.20
CA LEU A 49 -1.03 -3.64 2.26
C LEU A 49 0.00 -3.77 1.14
N ASN A 50 -0.40 -3.43 -0.09
CA ASN A 50 0.48 -3.49 -1.25
C ASN A 50 1.69 -2.55 -1.09
N CYS A 51 1.46 -1.34 -0.60
CA CYS A 51 2.52 -0.36 -0.33
C CYS A 51 3.48 -0.86 0.75
N LEU A 52 2.98 -1.38 1.87
CA LEU A 52 3.82 -1.90 2.95
C LEU A 52 4.70 -3.07 2.48
N LEU A 53 4.13 -4.03 1.75
CA LEU A 53 4.87 -5.17 1.20
C LEU A 53 5.90 -4.74 0.15
N SER A 54 5.53 -3.85 -0.76
CA SER A 54 6.43 -3.35 -1.80
C SER A 54 7.56 -2.48 -1.23
N ALA A 55 7.26 -1.67 -0.21
CA ALA A 55 8.26 -0.90 0.50
C ALA A 55 9.24 -1.82 1.24
N TRP A 56 8.74 -2.88 1.89
CA TRP A 56 9.59 -3.87 2.55
C TRP A 56 10.50 -4.61 1.56
N TYR A 57 9.95 -5.04 0.43
CA TYR A 57 10.71 -5.68 -0.64
C TYR A 57 11.84 -4.79 -1.18
N GLY A 58 11.58 -3.49 -1.36
CA GLY A 58 12.57 -2.54 -1.89
C GLY A 58 13.70 -2.17 -0.93
N LEU A 59 13.65 -2.57 0.35
CA LEU A 59 14.69 -2.24 1.32
C LEU A 59 16.03 -2.86 0.88
N PRO A 60 17.16 -2.16 1.07
CA PRO A 60 18.45 -2.57 0.50
C PRO A 60 18.93 -3.94 1.03
N PHE A 61 18.55 -4.30 2.25
CA PHE A 61 18.86 -5.62 2.79
C PHE A 61 17.97 -6.73 2.22
N VAL A 62 16.76 -6.43 1.73
CA VAL A 62 15.87 -7.41 1.10
C VAL A 62 16.17 -7.55 -0.39
N SER A 63 16.21 -6.42 -1.10
CA SER A 63 16.48 -6.36 -2.54
C SER A 63 17.43 -5.20 -2.84
N PRO A 64 18.72 -5.49 -3.12
CA PRO A 64 19.69 -4.47 -3.53
C PRO A 64 19.18 -3.67 -4.74
N ASP A 65 19.57 -2.40 -4.79
CA ASP A 65 19.31 -1.45 -5.89
C ASP A 65 17.84 -1.06 -6.14
N ASN A 66 16.90 -1.47 -5.26
CA ASN A 66 15.47 -1.16 -5.39
C ASN A 66 14.96 -0.06 -4.45
N MET A 67 15.86 0.81 -3.97
CA MET A 67 15.51 1.85 -2.98
C MET A 67 14.42 2.81 -3.47
N LEU A 68 14.36 3.11 -4.77
CA LEU A 68 13.32 3.96 -5.35
C LEU A 68 11.90 3.37 -5.20
N VAL A 69 11.78 2.03 -5.12
CA VAL A 69 10.50 1.35 -4.84
C VAL A 69 10.07 1.60 -3.40
N THR A 70 11.03 1.55 -2.47
CA THR A 70 10.79 1.85 -1.04
C THR A 70 10.31 3.26 -0.84
N ILE A 71 10.92 4.24 -1.52
CA ILE A 71 10.56 5.65 -1.35
C ILE A 71 9.10 5.89 -1.75
N ILE A 72 8.69 5.46 -2.95
CA ILE A 72 7.33 5.71 -3.41
C ILE A 72 6.29 4.94 -2.62
N ASN A 73 6.54 3.65 -2.32
CA ASN A 73 5.58 2.84 -1.58
C ASN A 73 5.56 3.20 -0.10
N GLY A 74 6.67 3.66 0.48
CA GLY A 74 6.70 4.21 1.83
C GLY A 74 5.87 5.49 1.93
N ALA A 75 6.05 6.43 0.98
CA ALA A 75 5.21 7.62 0.90
C ALA A 75 3.72 7.27 0.69
N GLY A 76 3.43 6.33 -0.22
CA GLY A 76 2.10 5.79 -0.44
C GLY A 76 1.48 5.19 0.82
N ALA A 77 2.24 4.39 1.57
CA ALA A 77 1.77 3.81 2.83
C ALA A 77 1.39 4.89 3.86
N VAL A 78 2.18 5.96 3.99
CA VAL A 78 1.86 7.09 4.87
C VAL A 78 0.55 7.77 4.44
N ILE A 79 0.38 8.02 3.14
CA ILE A 79 -0.84 8.64 2.59
C ILE A 79 -2.06 7.72 2.82
N GLU A 80 -1.94 6.43 2.51
CA GLU A 80 -3.02 5.46 2.68
C GLU A 80 -3.39 5.25 4.16
N ILE A 81 -2.43 5.32 5.07
CA ILE A 81 -2.70 5.33 6.52
C ILE A 81 -3.60 6.51 6.87
N ILE A 82 -3.30 7.72 6.39
CA ILE A 82 -4.13 8.92 6.62
C ILE A 82 -5.55 8.70 6.10
N TYR A 83 -5.69 8.15 4.89
CA TYR A 83 -6.98 7.82 4.29
C TYR A 83 -7.77 6.80 5.09
N VAL A 84 -7.16 5.68 5.47
CA VAL A 84 -7.79 4.62 6.26
C VAL A 84 -8.26 5.17 7.61
N PHE A 85 -7.42 5.93 8.32
CA PHE A 85 -7.82 6.54 9.59
C PHE A 85 -8.96 7.55 9.43
N THR A 86 -8.89 8.40 8.40
CA THR A 86 -9.97 9.34 8.09
C THR A 86 -11.28 8.59 7.83
N PHE A 87 -11.23 7.48 7.09
CA PHE A 87 -12.40 6.64 6.83
C PHE A 87 -12.95 6.03 8.11
N ILE A 88 -12.10 5.45 8.96
CA ILE A 88 -12.50 4.87 10.26
C ILE A 88 -13.13 5.92 11.19
N LEU A 89 -12.68 7.16 11.13
CA LEU A 89 -13.22 8.25 11.96
C LEU A 89 -14.63 8.67 11.53
N PHE A 90 -14.89 8.79 10.22
CA PHE A 90 -16.15 9.32 9.68
C PHE A 90 -17.14 8.25 9.17
N ALA A 91 -16.76 6.98 9.15
CA ALA A 91 -17.63 5.88 8.71
C ALA A 91 -18.75 5.57 9.72
N PRO A 92 -19.93 5.13 9.24
CA PRO A 92 -20.98 4.59 10.10
C PRO A 92 -20.50 3.32 10.82
N LYS A 93 -21.06 3.03 12.00
CA LYS A 93 -20.58 1.95 12.91
C LYS A 93 -20.27 0.62 12.21
N LYS A 94 -21.13 0.18 11.29
CA LYS A 94 -20.96 -1.09 10.56
C LYS A 94 -19.73 -1.06 9.65
N GLU A 95 -19.60 -0.03 8.81
CA GLU A 95 -18.44 0.10 7.91
C GLU A 95 -17.16 0.40 8.71
N LYS A 96 -17.24 1.19 9.78
CA LYS A 96 -16.12 1.43 10.68
C LYS A 96 -15.53 0.13 11.22
N LEU A 97 -16.36 -0.78 11.73
CA LEU A 97 -15.93 -2.09 12.22
C LEU A 97 -15.31 -2.94 11.12
N LYS A 98 -15.93 -2.95 9.93
CA LYS A 98 -15.42 -3.67 8.76
C LYS A 98 -14.03 -3.18 8.34
N ILE A 99 -13.86 -1.87 8.17
CA ILE A 99 -12.59 -1.27 7.75
C ILE A 99 -11.52 -1.41 8.85
N SER A 100 -11.90 -1.26 10.13
CA SER A 100 -10.96 -1.49 11.25
C SER A 100 -10.49 -2.94 11.32
N GLY A 101 -11.40 -3.91 11.13
CA GLY A 101 -11.06 -5.32 11.05
C GLY A 101 -10.16 -5.64 9.86
N LEU A 102 -10.45 -5.06 8.69
CA LEU A 102 -9.62 -5.21 7.50
C LEU A 102 -8.23 -4.61 7.70
N PHE A 103 -8.13 -3.43 8.32
CA PHE A 103 -6.86 -2.81 8.70
C PHE A 103 -6.05 -3.72 9.64
N ALA A 104 -6.68 -4.32 10.66
CA ALA A 104 -6.03 -5.27 11.56
C ALA A 104 -5.50 -6.51 10.82
N ILE A 105 -6.27 -7.06 9.87
CA ILE A 105 -5.84 -8.18 9.03
C ILE A 105 -4.63 -7.77 8.18
N VAL A 106 -4.66 -6.60 7.55
CA VAL A 106 -3.56 -6.06 6.74
C VAL A 106 -2.28 -5.95 7.56
N MET A 107 -2.36 -5.34 8.76
CA MET A 107 -1.21 -5.21 9.66
C MET A 107 -0.70 -6.57 10.14
N THR A 108 -1.58 -7.54 10.36
CA THR A 108 -1.22 -8.91 10.74
C THR A 108 -0.46 -9.62 9.62
N ILE A 109 -0.97 -9.56 8.38
CA ILE A 109 -0.31 -10.13 7.20
C ILE A 109 1.06 -9.50 7.00
N PHE A 110 1.14 -8.17 7.04
CA PHE A 110 2.41 -7.45 6.88
C PHE A 110 3.42 -7.86 7.96
N SER A 111 3.00 -7.88 9.22
CA SER A 111 3.86 -8.28 10.34
C SER A 111 4.34 -9.72 10.22
N ALA A 112 3.48 -10.65 9.77
CA ALA A 112 3.86 -12.04 9.53
C ALA A 112 4.91 -12.17 8.42
N VAL A 113 4.74 -11.44 7.31
CA VAL A 113 5.72 -11.42 6.21
C VAL A 113 7.06 -10.86 6.68
N VAL A 114 7.06 -9.76 7.43
CA VAL A 114 8.27 -9.16 8.01
C VAL A 114 8.96 -10.15 8.95
N PHE A 115 8.20 -10.78 9.85
CA PHE A 115 8.74 -11.74 10.82
C PHE A 115 9.40 -12.94 10.11
N ILE A 116 8.71 -13.58 9.17
CA ILE A 116 9.28 -14.71 8.40
C ILE A 116 10.50 -14.26 7.60
N SER A 117 10.42 -13.09 6.96
CA SER A 117 11.50 -12.50 6.16
C SER A 117 12.78 -12.28 6.99
N LEU A 118 12.66 -11.79 8.22
CA LEU A 118 13.80 -11.47 9.07
C LEU A 118 14.38 -12.68 9.80
N PHE A 119 13.51 -13.56 10.32
CA PHE A 119 13.94 -14.62 11.24
C PHE A 119 14.12 -15.99 10.57
N ALA A 120 13.38 -16.27 9.49
CA ALA A 120 13.39 -17.59 8.84
C ALA A 120 14.19 -17.61 7.52
N LEU A 121 14.40 -16.46 6.87
CA LEU A 121 14.95 -16.39 5.52
C LEU A 121 16.20 -15.50 5.44
N HIS A 122 17.14 -15.89 4.58
CA HIS A 122 18.40 -15.18 4.37
C HIS A 122 18.69 -14.99 2.87
N GLY A 123 19.41 -13.93 2.54
CA GLY A 123 19.90 -13.65 1.19
C GLY A 123 18.82 -13.73 0.09
N ASN A 124 19.07 -14.55 -0.93
CA ASN A 124 18.18 -14.66 -2.09
C ASN A 124 16.79 -15.22 -1.75
N SER A 125 16.68 -16.17 -0.83
CA SER A 125 15.38 -16.73 -0.42
C SER A 125 14.47 -15.67 0.18
N ARG A 126 15.05 -14.74 0.95
CA ARG A 126 14.32 -13.58 1.49
C ARG A 126 13.82 -12.66 0.38
N LYS A 127 14.69 -12.34 -0.58
CA LYS A 127 14.35 -11.51 -1.74
C LYS A 127 13.19 -12.11 -2.54
N VAL A 128 13.26 -13.39 -2.88
CA VAL A 128 12.23 -14.10 -3.65
C VAL A 128 10.91 -14.16 -2.88
N PHE A 129 10.94 -14.51 -1.59
CA PHE A 129 9.73 -14.57 -0.77
C PHE A 129 9.02 -13.22 -0.67
N CYS A 130 9.75 -12.15 -0.32
CA CYS A 130 9.17 -10.81 -0.22
C CYS A 130 8.68 -10.29 -1.57
N GLY A 131 9.43 -10.55 -2.65
CA GLY A 131 9.02 -10.17 -4.00
C GLY A 131 7.75 -10.90 -4.46
N PHE A 132 7.64 -12.19 -4.15
CA PHE A 132 6.45 -12.99 -4.46
C PHE A 132 5.22 -12.50 -3.69
N ALA A 133 5.38 -12.20 -2.39
CA ALA A 133 4.32 -11.62 -1.58
C ALA A 133 3.86 -10.27 -2.18
N ALA A 134 4.78 -9.35 -2.46
CA ALA A 134 4.46 -8.06 -3.07
C ALA A 134 3.73 -8.24 -4.42
N ALA A 135 4.21 -9.14 -5.28
CA ALA A 135 3.62 -9.40 -6.59
C ALA A 135 2.18 -9.93 -6.51
N ILE A 136 1.90 -10.91 -5.64
CA ILE A 136 0.54 -11.46 -5.48
C ILE A 136 -0.44 -10.36 -5.08
N PHE A 137 -0.10 -9.58 -4.05
CA PHE A 137 -1.00 -8.54 -3.56
C PHE A 137 -1.16 -7.38 -4.54
N SER A 138 -0.11 -7.06 -5.32
CA SER A 138 -0.22 -6.14 -6.46
C SER A 138 -1.22 -6.63 -7.51
N ILE A 139 -1.18 -7.92 -7.87
CA ILE A 139 -2.11 -8.51 -8.84
C ILE A 139 -3.55 -8.47 -8.32
N ILE A 140 -3.76 -8.85 -7.05
CA ILE A 140 -5.08 -8.80 -6.41
C ILE A 140 -5.65 -7.38 -6.43
N MET A 141 -4.82 -6.36 -6.22
CA MET A 141 -5.24 -4.96 -6.25
C MET A 141 -5.81 -4.54 -7.63
N TYR A 142 -5.27 -5.08 -8.72
CA TYR A 142 -5.79 -4.85 -10.08
C TYR A 142 -7.15 -5.53 -10.35
N GLY A 143 -7.64 -6.37 -9.44
CA GLY A 143 -9.02 -6.86 -9.48
C GLY A 143 -10.05 -5.77 -9.23
N SER A 144 -9.71 -4.68 -8.52
CA SER A 144 -10.66 -3.60 -8.25
C SER A 144 -11.12 -2.86 -9.52
N PRO A 145 -10.23 -2.42 -10.44
CA PRO A 145 -10.64 -1.88 -11.73
C PRO A 145 -11.52 -2.84 -12.55
N LEU A 146 -11.24 -4.14 -12.50
CA LEU A 146 -11.99 -5.15 -13.24
C LEU A 146 -13.42 -5.32 -12.72
N SER A 147 -13.67 -5.09 -11.42
CA SER A 147 -15.00 -5.19 -10.81
C SER A 147 -15.99 -4.09 -11.22
N ILE A 148 -15.51 -3.04 -11.89
CA ILE A 148 -16.30 -1.87 -12.31
C ILE A 148 -16.61 -1.92 -13.82
N MET A 149 -15.97 -2.81 -14.59
CA MET A 149 -16.29 -3.10 -16.00
C MET A 149 -17.35 -4.19 -16.11
#